data_AF-A0A3D1QYU3-F1
#
_entry.id   AF-A0A3D1QYU3-F1
#
_cell.length_a   1.000
_cell.length_b   1.000
_cell.length_c   1.000
_cell.angle_alpha   90.00
_cell.angle_beta   90.00
_cell.angle_gamma   90.00
#
_symmetry.space_group_name_H-M   'P 1'
#
loop_
_entity.id
_entity.type
_entity.pdbx_description
1 polymer ?
#
loop_
_entity_poly.entity_id
_entity_poly.type
_entity_poly.pdbx_seq_one_letter_code
_entity_poly.pdbx_strand_id
1 'polypeptide(L)'
;MRGRAGLGPRLSGGGDSLRFVSTVAAAGRTVARQRRRPAHLPGATSADQSRQRDDAPAVGASGAEVARMDQRSCGLDSKRASLAVGEPFAWKAPAAGLRATGPVAAQRRRRAAGLFGEEQGASAVVVALVLVVLGAFLALVINSGHLMMVRGQLQNACDAAALAAAVELDGELEGIERARAAAVDFAGRHATDKERAVNIDPFSDVVFGHWDWDEPKGSAFAAVSLSAPNAARTVNAVQVRAGREESRGNPLEVFFQVWSGGKRTASVSAEAIAVGGAPCEDCSVPLVFADCQIMVDDQLDCGQRLVFHNDTVDNVGFTNLLDGVRSVNTHDIIETLESDCRGVSVGDIVGVGNGNNLNNHVVQAFEDFIDRNGARVTVPVVSPPGGCPAKFNGMQPVVGFASFTITEVVGPPNHAIHIQLDCEQTDDRPGRAGCDYFGTRSPRPSLVR
;
A
#
# COMPACT_ATOMS: atom_id res chain seq x y z
N MET A 1 20.58 15.98 -75.50
CA MET A 1 20.16 17.27 -74.88
C MET A 1 20.66 17.25 -73.44
N ARG A 2 21.72 18.02 -73.11
CA ARG A 2 21.72 19.15 -72.14
C ARG A 2 20.92 18.86 -70.84
N GLY A 3 21.43 19.01 -69.62
CA GLY A 3 22.65 19.64 -69.13
C GLY A 3 22.74 19.60 -67.59
N ARG A 4 23.88 20.10 -67.11
CA ARG A 4 24.41 20.20 -65.74
C ARG A 4 23.64 21.11 -64.77
N ALA A 5 23.82 20.78 -63.48
CA ALA A 5 24.19 21.62 -62.32
C ALA A 5 23.26 22.76 -61.83
N GLY A 6 23.08 22.77 -60.50
CA GLY A 6 22.68 23.92 -59.69
C GLY A 6 23.22 23.79 -58.27
N LEU A 7 24.37 24.41 -58.02
CA LEU A 7 24.93 24.70 -56.69
C LEU A 7 24.30 26.00 -56.17
N GLY A 8 24.03 26.09 -54.87
CA GLY A 8 23.66 27.33 -54.18
C GLY A 8 24.07 27.31 -52.70
N PRO A 9 24.43 28.46 -52.08
CA PRO A 9 25.47 28.54 -51.06
C PRO A 9 24.98 28.79 -49.62
N ARG A 10 25.86 28.49 -48.65
CA ARG A 10 25.77 28.90 -47.23
C ARG A 10 26.45 30.26 -47.01
N LEU A 11 25.76 31.19 -46.36
CA LEU A 11 26.24 32.41 -45.68
C LEU A 11 25.40 32.52 -44.39
N SER A 12 25.93 32.47 -43.17
CA SER A 12 26.73 33.45 -42.41
C SER A 12 25.92 34.64 -41.87
N GLY A 13 26.00 34.84 -40.54
CA GLY A 13 25.51 35.98 -39.75
C GLY A 13 24.52 35.50 -38.66
N GLY A 14 24.74 35.59 -37.35
CA GLY A 14 25.61 36.45 -36.57
C GLY A 14 24.76 37.38 -35.71
N GLY A 15 24.96 37.38 -34.39
CA GLY A 15 24.61 38.51 -33.53
C GLY A 15 23.73 38.21 -32.31
N ASP A 16 24.40 38.23 -31.17
CA ASP A 16 23.95 38.79 -29.88
C ASP A 16 22.88 38.08 -29.04
N SER A 17 22.92 38.11 -27.71
CA SER A 17 23.87 38.42 -26.63
C SER A 17 22.92 38.66 -25.45
N LEU A 18 23.08 37.96 -24.32
CA LEU A 18 22.85 38.54 -22.99
C LEU A 18 23.33 37.57 -21.91
N ARG A 19 24.42 37.99 -21.28
CA ARG A 19 24.98 37.43 -20.05
C ARG A 19 24.14 37.92 -18.87
N PHE A 20 23.91 37.05 -17.89
CA PHE A 20 23.91 37.46 -16.49
C PHE A 20 24.83 36.51 -15.72
N VAL A 21 25.90 37.11 -15.19
CA VAL A 21 26.83 36.52 -14.24
C VAL A 21 26.33 36.91 -12.86
N SER A 22 26.25 35.97 -11.93
CA SER A 22 26.66 36.23 -10.56
C SER A 22 27.17 34.94 -9.92
N THR A 23 28.47 34.93 -9.64
CA THR A 23 29.18 33.94 -8.85
C THR A 23 29.17 34.37 -7.37
N VAL A 24 29.65 33.46 -6.50
CA VAL A 24 30.10 33.61 -5.09
C VAL A 24 29.08 33.04 -4.09
N ALA A 25 29.42 32.18 -3.12
CA ALA A 25 30.55 31.29 -2.84
C ALA A 25 30.19 30.47 -1.58
N ALA A 26 30.93 29.38 -1.38
CA ALA A 26 31.39 28.86 -0.08
C ALA A 26 30.44 28.04 0.82
N ALA A 27 30.77 26.74 0.86
CA ALA A 27 31.21 25.99 2.03
C ALA A 27 30.23 25.72 3.19
N GLY A 28 29.94 24.43 3.40
CA GLY A 28 29.30 23.94 4.62
C GLY A 28 29.25 22.42 4.71
N ARG A 29 30.41 21.75 4.66
CA ARG A 29 30.51 20.32 5.04
C ARG A 29 30.10 20.18 6.50
N THR A 30 28.99 19.49 6.78
CA THR A 30 28.66 19.03 8.13
C THR A 30 28.82 17.52 8.19
N VAL A 31 29.96 17.13 8.78
CA VAL A 31 30.29 15.77 9.18
C VAL A 31 29.34 15.37 10.31
N ALA A 32 28.44 14.43 10.03
CA ALA A 32 27.62 13.81 11.06
C ALA A 32 28.49 12.88 11.92
N ARG A 33 28.58 13.27 13.18
CA ARG A 33 29.46 12.77 14.23
C ARG A 33 29.02 11.37 14.67
N GLN A 34 29.82 10.35 14.37
CA GLN A 34 29.73 9.02 14.98
C GLN A 34 29.73 9.14 16.51
N ARG A 35 28.64 8.72 17.15
CA ARG A 35 28.62 8.44 18.59
C ARG A 35 29.07 6.99 18.80
N ARG A 36 30.37 6.81 19.02
CA ARG A 36 30.88 5.62 19.74
C ARG A 36 30.38 5.67 21.17
N ARG A 37 29.74 4.60 21.64
CA ARG A 37 29.64 4.25 23.06
C ARG A 37 30.32 2.90 23.29
N PRO A 38 30.90 2.70 24.50
CA PRO A 38 31.99 1.77 24.72
C PRO A 38 31.52 0.35 25.02
N ALA A 39 32.46 -0.56 24.82
CA ALA A 39 32.44 -1.97 25.19
C ALA A 39 32.07 -2.20 26.66
N HIS A 40 31.30 -3.26 26.89
CA HIS A 40 31.20 -3.92 28.19
C HIS A 40 31.42 -5.43 27.98
N LEU A 41 32.62 -5.90 28.35
CA LEU A 41 32.86 -7.27 28.82
C LEU A 41 32.48 -7.30 30.32
N PRO A 42 31.96 -8.44 30.83
CA PRO A 42 32.78 -9.54 31.34
C PRO A 42 32.26 -10.90 30.82
N GLY A 43 33.03 -11.97 30.68
CA GLY A 43 33.85 -12.64 31.69
C GLY A 43 33.50 -14.13 31.62
N ALA A 44 34.51 -14.97 31.39
CA ALA A 44 34.39 -16.42 31.20
C ALA A 44 33.95 -17.18 32.47
N THR A 45 33.32 -18.34 32.30
CA THR A 45 33.40 -19.58 33.11
C THR A 45 32.41 -20.61 32.51
N SER A 46 32.87 -21.62 31.77
CA SER A 46 33.23 -23.00 32.19
C SER A 46 32.03 -23.93 32.55
N ALA A 47 32.07 -25.15 31.97
CA ALA A 47 31.28 -26.39 32.18
C ALA A 47 30.39 -26.70 30.97
N ASP A 48 30.72 -27.61 30.05
CA ASP A 48 31.02 -29.03 30.19
C ASP A 48 30.11 -29.76 31.20
N GLN A 49 29.02 -30.35 30.72
CA GLN A 49 28.71 -31.76 30.98
C GLN A 49 27.54 -32.26 30.13
N SER A 50 27.89 -33.27 29.34
CA SER A 50 27.04 -34.32 28.76
C SER A 50 25.87 -34.80 29.63
N ARG A 51 24.73 -35.11 28.99
CA ARG A 51 23.93 -36.31 29.31
C ARG A 51 22.98 -36.70 28.17
N GLN A 52 23.30 -37.86 27.59
CA GLN A 52 22.48 -38.77 26.80
C GLN A 52 21.26 -39.30 27.56
N ARG A 53 20.32 -39.88 26.77
CA ARG A 53 19.25 -40.89 27.05
C ARG A 53 17.83 -40.37 26.76
N ASP A 54 16.91 -41.04 26.07
CA ASP A 54 16.79 -42.39 25.48
C ASP A 54 15.68 -42.37 24.39
N ASP A 55 15.80 -43.25 23.38
CA ASP A 55 14.80 -44.10 22.66
C ASP A 55 13.30 -43.96 23.02
N ALA A 56 12.25 -44.17 22.20
CA ALA A 56 12.00 -44.46 20.77
C ALA A 56 10.44 -44.38 20.54
N PRO A 57 9.76 -44.97 19.52
CA PRO A 57 8.80 -44.26 18.67
C PRO A 57 7.32 -44.63 18.88
N ALA A 58 6.39 -43.82 18.34
CA ALA A 58 5.00 -44.23 18.15
C ALA A 58 4.41 -43.68 16.83
N VAL A 59 3.86 -44.61 16.06
CA VAL A 59 3.07 -44.44 14.84
C VAL A 59 1.60 -44.16 15.21
N GLY A 60 0.91 -43.29 14.48
CA GLY A 60 -0.56 -43.20 14.56
C GLY A 60 -1.15 -41.95 13.90
N ALA A 61 -2.05 -42.18 12.93
CA ALA A 61 -2.62 -41.20 12.02
C ALA A 61 -3.83 -40.41 12.57
N SER A 62 -4.22 -39.41 11.77
CA SER A 62 -5.57 -38.81 11.60
C SER A 62 -5.96 -37.62 12.50
N GLY A 63 -6.57 -36.61 11.86
CA GLY A 63 -7.44 -35.63 12.51
C GLY A 63 -7.09 -34.18 12.17
N ALA A 64 -7.89 -33.56 11.30
CA ALA A 64 -7.94 -32.11 11.14
C ALA A 64 -8.41 -31.44 12.44
N GLU A 65 -7.66 -30.47 12.97
CA GLU A 65 -8.06 -29.70 14.14
C GLU A 65 -8.02 -28.20 13.85
N VAL A 66 -9.20 -27.59 13.96
CA VAL A 66 -9.49 -26.16 13.84
C VAL A 66 -8.92 -25.45 15.07
N ALA A 67 -7.94 -24.57 14.86
CA ALA A 67 -7.36 -23.76 15.92
C ALA A 67 -8.40 -22.79 16.50
N ARG A 68 -8.83 -23.04 17.74
CA ARG A 68 -9.53 -22.09 18.61
C ARG A 68 -8.51 -21.13 19.21
N MET A 69 -8.68 -19.84 18.96
CA MET A 69 -7.91 -18.75 19.56
C MET A 69 -8.29 -18.60 21.05
N ASP A 70 -7.31 -18.79 21.93
CA ASP A 70 -7.41 -18.59 23.38
C ASP A 70 -7.27 -17.10 23.70
N GLN A 71 -8.27 -16.51 24.35
CA GLN A 71 -8.29 -15.11 24.80
C GLN A 71 -8.03 -15.05 26.31
N ARG A 72 -6.80 -14.71 26.67
CA ARG A 72 -6.40 -14.13 27.97
C ARG A 72 -5.28 -13.13 27.65
N SER A 73 -5.19 -11.89 28.10
CA SER A 73 -5.84 -11.17 29.19
C SER A 73 -5.31 -9.72 29.13
N CYS A 74 -6.16 -8.72 29.01
CA CYS A 74 -5.86 -7.32 29.35
C CYS A 74 -6.99 -6.82 30.25
N GLY A 75 -6.70 -6.67 31.54
CA GLY A 75 -7.64 -6.20 32.55
C GLY A 75 -7.76 -4.67 32.54
N LEU A 76 -8.99 -4.18 32.46
CA LEU A 76 -9.36 -2.81 32.79
C LEU A 76 -10.63 -2.87 33.65
N ASP A 77 -10.48 -2.40 34.89
CA ASP A 77 -11.51 -2.32 35.92
C ASP A 77 -12.69 -1.43 35.47
N SER A 78 -13.87 -2.03 35.33
CA SER A 78 -15.14 -1.30 35.15
C SER A 78 -15.96 -1.31 36.44
N LYS A 79 -15.96 -0.21 37.19
CA LYS A 79 -17.03 0.08 38.16
C LYS A 79 -18.22 0.68 37.41
N ARG A 80 -19.27 -0.13 37.20
CA ARG A 80 -20.58 0.32 36.70
C ARG A 80 -21.39 0.93 37.86
N ALA A 81 -21.72 2.21 37.75
CA ALA A 81 -22.79 2.84 38.53
C ALA A 81 -24.13 2.59 37.83
N SER A 82 -25.09 2.02 38.55
CA SER A 82 -26.45 1.76 38.09
C SER A 82 -27.31 2.96 38.46
N LEU A 83 -27.87 3.69 37.48
CA LEU A 83 -28.84 4.76 37.72
C LEU A 83 -30.25 4.17 37.65
N ALA A 84 -30.92 4.19 38.79
CA ALA A 84 -32.31 3.77 38.95
C ALA A 84 -33.27 4.78 38.30
N VAL A 85 -34.29 4.24 37.64
CA VAL A 85 -35.42 4.96 37.05
C VAL A 85 -36.33 5.45 38.19
N GLY A 86 -36.56 6.76 38.26
CA GLY A 86 -37.49 7.39 39.21
C GLY A 86 -38.94 7.37 38.72
N GLU A 87 -39.87 7.13 39.64
CA GLU A 87 -41.33 7.03 39.44
C GLU A 87 -42.03 8.35 39.04
N PRO A 88 -43.24 8.29 38.44
CA PRO A 88 -43.97 9.47 37.99
C PRO A 88 -44.62 10.26 39.14
N PHE A 89 -44.44 11.58 39.12
CA PHE A 89 -45.00 12.52 40.08
C PHE A 89 -46.49 12.81 39.78
N ALA A 90 -47.39 12.37 40.64
CA ALA A 90 -48.83 12.58 40.54
C ALA A 90 -49.27 13.94 41.13
N TRP A 91 -49.91 14.76 40.30
CA TRP A 91 -50.57 16.02 40.71
C TRP A 91 -51.92 15.74 41.39
N LYS A 92 -52.06 16.13 42.66
CA LYS A 92 -53.35 16.14 43.38
C LYS A 92 -53.97 17.54 43.33
N ALA A 93 -55.14 17.66 42.72
CA ALA A 93 -55.98 18.86 42.80
C ALA A 93 -56.69 18.94 44.17
N PRO A 94 -56.79 20.13 44.81
CA PRO A 94 -57.62 20.29 45.99
C PRO A 94 -59.07 20.61 45.61
N ALA A 95 -59.99 19.99 46.36
CA ALA A 95 -61.44 20.09 46.20
C ALA A 95 -61.99 21.44 46.66
N ALA A 96 -63.07 21.84 45.99
CA ALA A 96 -63.86 23.04 46.24
C ALA A 96 -64.58 23.03 47.60
N GLY A 97 -64.63 24.18 48.25
CA GLY A 97 -65.51 24.46 49.38
C GLY A 97 -66.22 25.80 49.18
N LEU A 98 -67.53 25.76 48.90
CA LEU A 98 -68.42 26.91 48.93
C LEU A 98 -68.77 27.30 50.37
N ARG A 99 -68.67 28.58 50.73
CA ARG A 99 -69.60 29.27 51.64
C ARG A 99 -69.76 30.74 51.24
N ALA A 100 -71.02 31.17 51.17
CA ALA A 100 -71.45 32.54 50.94
C ALA A 100 -71.48 33.36 52.25
N THR A 101 -71.32 34.69 52.15
CA THR A 101 -72.29 35.76 52.54
C THR A 101 -71.57 37.05 52.96
N GLY A 102 -72.06 38.21 52.50
CA GLY A 102 -71.81 39.52 53.13
C GLY A 102 -71.57 40.69 52.14
N PRO A 103 -72.34 41.79 52.19
CA PRO A 103 -72.30 42.85 51.18
C PRO A 103 -71.46 44.08 51.56
N VAL A 104 -71.34 45.00 50.59
CA VAL A 104 -70.97 46.43 50.69
C VAL A 104 -69.46 46.74 50.67
N ALA A 105 -68.99 47.29 49.54
CA ALA A 105 -68.66 48.73 49.46
C ALA A 105 -68.00 49.02 48.10
N ALA A 106 -68.62 49.92 47.34
CA ALA A 106 -68.04 50.48 46.14
C ALA A 106 -66.74 51.22 46.48
N GLN A 107 -65.61 50.78 45.91
CA GLN A 107 -64.42 51.60 45.85
C GLN A 107 -63.96 51.72 44.40
N ARG A 108 -64.46 52.79 43.77
CA ARG A 108 -63.79 53.46 42.65
C ARG A 108 -62.31 53.58 43.00
N ARG A 109 -61.43 52.96 42.22
CA ARG A 109 -60.12 53.51 41.90
C ARG A 109 -59.49 52.80 40.69
N ARG A 110 -59.54 53.55 39.59
CA ARG A 110 -58.48 53.78 38.61
C ARG A 110 -58.08 52.57 37.77
N ARG A 111 -58.50 52.64 36.51
CA ARG A 111 -57.78 52.15 35.34
C ARG A 111 -56.26 52.20 35.60
N ALA A 112 -55.63 51.05 35.75
CA ALA A 112 -54.24 50.85 35.39
C ALA A 112 -54.24 50.22 34.00
N ALA A 113 -54.74 50.99 33.03
CA ALA A 113 -54.39 50.81 31.64
C ALA A 113 -53.09 51.60 31.45
N GLY A 114 -52.02 50.88 31.08
CA GLY A 114 -50.71 51.45 30.76
C GLY A 114 -49.71 51.38 31.91
N LEU A 115 -48.74 50.47 31.80
CA LEU A 115 -47.33 50.62 32.25
C LEU A 115 -46.46 49.35 32.02
N PHE A 116 -46.72 48.58 30.96
CA PHE A 116 -45.66 47.81 30.29
C PHE A 116 -45.56 48.37 28.87
N GLY A 117 -44.69 49.38 28.71
CA GLY A 117 -44.47 50.09 27.46
C GLY A 117 -43.91 49.16 26.38
N GLU A 118 -44.66 49.02 25.29
CA GLU A 118 -44.35 49.32 23.88
C GLU A 118 -42.93 49.09 23.28
N GLU A 119 -41.96 48.54 24.02
CA GLU A 119 -40.59 48.23 23.55
C GLU A 119 -40.30 46.70 23.56
N GLN A 120 -41.32 45.85 23.75
CA GLN A 120 -41.18 44.38 23.77
C GLN A 120 -41.46 43.72 22.41
N GLY A 121 -41.95 44.47 21.42
CA GLY A 121 -42.23 43.95 20.07
C GLY A 121 -40.98 43.81 19.21
N ALA A 122 -40.07 44.79 19.28
CA ALA A 122 -38.86 44.81 18.45
C ALA A 122 -37.86 43.71 18.83
N SER A 123 -37.70 43.44 20.14
CA SER A 123 -36.85 42.36 20.62
C SER A 123 -37.35 40.98 20.20
N ALA A 124 -38.67 40.76 20.17
CA ALA A 124 -39.26 39.51 19.69
C ALA A 124 -38.95 39.26 18.20
N VAL A 125 -38.98 40.30 17.36
CA VAL A 125 -38.65 40.19 15.92
C VAL A 125 -37.18 39.83 15.71
N VAL A 126 -36.27 40.50 16.44
CA VAL A 126 -34.83 40.21 16.34
C VAL A 126 -34.53 38.79 16.81
N VAL A 127 -35.10 38.36 17.93
CA VAL A 127 -34.93 36.98 18.44
C VAL A 127 -35.46 35.95 17.44
N ALA A 128 -36.64 36.19 16.86
CA ALA A 128 -37.19 35.30 15.83
C ALA A 128 -36.26 35.18 14.62
N LEU A 129 -35.71 36.28 14.13
CA LEU A 129 -34.76 36.28 13.01
C LEU A 129 -33.47 35.54 13.35
N VAL A 130 -32.92 35.74 14.55
CA VAL A 130 -31.74 35.01 15.02
C VAL A 130 -32.00 33.52 15.12
N LEU A 131 -33.14 33.10 15.66
CA LEU A 131 -33.49 31.67 15.74
C LEU A 131 -33.62 31.02 14.36
N VAL A 132 -34.17 31.74 13.39
CA VAL A 132 -34.26 31.30 11.99
C VAL A 132 -32.86 31.10 11.40
N VAL A 133 -31.95 32.06 11.61
CA VAL A 133 -30.55 31.95 11.16
C VAL A 133 -29.82 30.80 11.85
N LEU A 134 -29.98 30.64 13.17
CA LEU A 134 -29.38 29.53 13.93
C LEU A 134 -29.93 28.18 13.46
N GLY A 135 -31.23 28.10 13.17
CA GLY A 135 -31.86 26.91 12.60
C GLY A 135 -31.27 26.54 11.23
N ALA A 136 -30.98 27.54 10.38
CA ALA A 136 -30.32 27.34 9.10
C ALA A 136 -28.92 26.74 9.24
N PHE A 137 -28.10 27.29 10.16
CA PHE A 137 -26.77 26.76 10.44
C PHE A 137 -26.82 25.35 11.03
N LEU A 138 -27.77 25.06 11.92
CA LEU A 138 -27.97 23.72 12.47
C LEU A 138 -28.28 22.71 11.36
N ALA A 139 -29.20 23.06 10.46
CA ALA A 139 -29.55 22.22 9.31
C ALA A 139 -28.33 21.95 8.41
N LEU A 140 -27.53 22.99 8.13
CA LEU A 140 -26.31 22.85 7.33
C LEU A 140 -25.29 21.91 7.99
N VAL A 141 -25.07 22.07 9.30
CA VAL A 141 -24.12 21.24 10.07
C VAL A 141 -24.55 19.79 10.08
N ILE A 142 -25.84 19.49 10.34
CA ILE A 142 -26.35 18.12 10.36
C ILE A 142 -26.21 17.46 8.97
N ASN A 143 -26.57 18.16 7.90
CA ASN A 143 -26.48 17.63 6.55
C ASN A 143 -25.02 17.38 6.11
N SER A 144 -24.15 18.35 6.34
CA SER A 144 -22.74 18.24 5.97
C SER A 144 -22.04 17.18 6.82
N GLY A 145 -22.36 17.11 8.12
CA GLY A 145 -21.84 16.10 9.04
C GLY A 145 -22.25 14.68 8.62
N HIS A 146 -23.52 14.48 8.24
CA HIS A 146 -24.00 13.20 7.73
C HIS A 146 -23.26 12.79 6.44
N LEU A 147 -23.09 13.71 5.49
CA LEU A 147 -22.37 13.44 4.25
C LEU A 147 -20.90 13.07 4.47
N MET A 148 -20.21 13.80 5.34
CA MET A 148 -18.80 13.54 5.66
C MET A 148 -18.61 12.21 6.41
N MET A 149 -19.54 11.89 7.32
CA MET A 149 -19.56 10.59 8.00
C MET A 149 -19.69 9.44 7.00
N VAL A 150 -20.68 9.51 6.09
CA VAL A 150 -20.86 8.45 5.08
C VAL A 150 -19.71 8.40 4.09
N ARG A 151 -19.11 9.53 3.71
CA ARG A 151 -17.89 9.53 2.90
C ARG A 151 -16.75 8.77 3.58
N GLY A 152 -16.56 8.95 4.88
CA GLY A 152 -15.57 8.20 5.65
C GLY A 152 -15.85 6.70 5.70
N GLN A 153 -17.12 6.31 5.86
CA GLN A 153 -17.54 4.89 5.80
C GLN A 153 -17.28 4.27 4.43
N LEU A 154 -17.60 5.00 3.35
CA LEU A 154 -17.30 4.59 1.98
C LEU A 154 -15.80 4.49 1.73
N GLN A 155 -15.00 5.42 2.27
CA GLN A 155 -13.54 5.36 2.14
C GLN A 155 -12.97 4.10 2.80
N ASN A 156 -13.44 3.73 3.99
CA ASN A 156 -13.01 2.50 4.65
C ASN A 156 -13.36 1.25 3.81
N ALA A 157 -14.54 1.25 3.19
CA ALA A 157 -14.95 0.18 2.29
C ALA A 157 -14.06 0.09 1.04
N CYS A 158 -13.77 1.22 0.38
CA CYS A 158 -12.88 1.27 -0.77
C CYS A 158 -11.46 0.86 -0.41
N ASP A 159 -10.91 1.36 0.69
CA ASP A 159 -9.56 1.05 1.17
C ASP A 159 -9.41 -0.47 1.43
N ALA A 160 -10.38 -1.08 2.11
CA ALA A 160 -10.39 -2.51 2.37
C ALA A 160 -10.55 -3.34 1.08
N ALA A 161 -11.45 -2.93 0.19
CA ALA A 161 -11.69 -3.60 -1.08
C ALA A 161 -10.47 -3.53 -2.02
N ALA A 162 -9.83 -2.35 -2.12
CA ALA A 162 -8.64 -2.16 -2.94
C ALA A 162 -7.47 -2.98 -2.41
N LEU A 163 -7.22 -2.98 -1.10
CA LEU A 163 -6.17 -3.80 -0.49
C LEU A 163 -6.43 -5.29 -0.72
N ALA A 164 -7.65 -5.79 -0.47
CA ALA A 164 -7.99 -7.19 -0.68
C ALA A 164 -7.80 -7.61 -2.14
N ALA A 165 -8.20 -6.77 -3.09
CA ALA A 165 -7.98 -7.02 -4.51
C ALA A 165 -6.49 -7.01 -4.88
N ALA A 166 -5.70 -6.10 -4.31
CA ALA A 166 -4.28 -5.99 -4.59
C ALA A 166 -3.46 -7.19 -4.08
N VAL A 167 -3.90 -7.88 -3.01
CA VAL A 167 -3.28 -9.15 -2.56
C VAL A 167 -3.36 -10.23 -3.65
N GLU A 168 -4.46 -10.27 -4.40
CA GLU A 168 -4.74 -11.32 -5.38
C GLU A 168 -4.01 -11.13 -6.71
N LEU A 169 -3.31 -9.99 -6.89
CA LEU A 169 -2.55 -9.70 -8.09
C LEU A 169 -1.33 -10.61 -8.17
N ASP A 170 -1.34 -11.48 -9.17
CA ASP A 170 -0.31 -12.49 -9.36
C ASP A 170 0.26 -12.59 -10.77
N GLY A 171 -0.07 -11.63 -11.62
CA GLY A 171 0.35 -11.63 -13.02
C GLY A 171 -0.45 -12.56 -13.93
N GLU A 172 -1.48 -13.25 -13.42
CA GLU A 172 -2.34 -14.14 -14.21
C GLU A 172 -3.77 -13.61 -14.33
N LEU A 173 -4.46 -13.99 -15.40
CA LEU A 173 -5.86 -13.60 -15.61
C LEU A 173 -6.79 -14.20 -14.54
N GLU A 174 -6.47 -15.40 -14.03
CA GLU A 174 -7.24 -15.99 -12.93
C GLU A 174 -7.11 -15.17 -11.64
N GLY A 175 -5.92 -14.61 -11.35
CA GLY A 175 -5.73 -13.71 -10.22
C GLY A 175 -6.54 -12.42 -10.33
N ILE A 176 -6.71 -11.87 -11.54
CA ILE A 176 -7.58 -10.71 -11.77
C ILE A 176 -9.04 -11.01 -11.42
N GLU A 177 -9.55 -12.20 -11.76
CA GLU A 177 -10.90 -12.60 -11.40
C GLU A 177 -11.06 -12.83 -9.89
N ARG A 178 -10.06 -13.40 -9.21
CA ARG A 178 -10.03 -13.49 -7.74
C ARG A 178 -9.99 -12.10 -7.09
N ALA A 179 -9.18 -11.18 -7.61
CA ALA A 179 -9.08 -9.81 -7.14
C ALA A 179 -10.42 -9.08 -7.24
N ARG A 180 -11.15 -9.27 -8.35
CA ARG A 180 -12.49 -8.70 -8.55
C ARG A 180 -13.48 -9.24 -7.52
N ALA A 181 -13.48 -10.55 -7.27
CA ALA A 181 -14.34 -11.16 -6.25
C ALA A 181 -13.98 -10.68 -4.83
N ALA A 182 -12.69 -10.57 -4.51
CA ALA A 182 -12.19 -10.08 -3.23
C ALA A 182 -12.62 -8.62 -2.98
N ALA A 183 -12.54 -7.75 -3.99
CA ALA A 183 -12.99 -6.37 -3.90
C ALA A 183 -14.48 -6.28 -3.51
N VAL A 184 -15.33 -7.04 -4.19
CA VAL A 184 -16.78 -7.06 -3.95
C VAL A 184 -17.11 -7.58 -2.55
N ASP A 185 -16.47 -8.67 -2.13
CA ASP A 185 -16.68 -9.25 -0.80
C ASP A 185 -16.27 -8.29 0.31
N PHE A 186 -15.06 -7.71 0.24
CA PHE A 186 -14.57 -6.79 1.27
C PHE A 186 -15.34 -5.47 1.30
N ALA A 187 -15.79 -4.96 0.15
CA ALA A 187 -16.71 -3.83 0.11
C ALA A 187 -18.05 -4.18 0.81
N GLY A 188 -18.63 -5.34 0.49
CA GLY A 188 -19.91 -5.80 1.04
C GLY A 188 -19.92 -6.05 2.55
N ARG A 189 -18.74 -6.28 3.16
CA ARG A 189 -18.56 -6.38 4.61
C ARG A 189 -18.66 -5.03 5.35
N HIS A 190 -18.63 -3.92 4.61
CA HIS A 190 -18.79 -2.58 5.16
C HIS A 190 -20.23 -2.07 4.98
N ALA A 191 -20.64 -1.20 5.90
CA ALA A 191 -21.94 -0.56 5.86
C ALA A 191 -21.82 0.96 5.99
N THR A 192 -22.79 1.65 5.41
CA THR A 192 -22.96 3.10 5.50
C THR A 192 -24.09 3.44 6.48
N ASP A 193 -24.71 4.62 6.38
CA ASP A 193 -25.88 4.97 7.18
C ASP A 193 -26.98 3.91 7.08
N LYS A 194 -27.72 3.73 8.18
CA LYS A 194 -28.84 2.78 8.30
C LYS A 194 -28.44 1.33 8.01
N GLU A 195 -27.20 0.95 8.34
CA GLU A 195 -26.64 -0.40 8.14
C GLU A 195 -26.70 -0.88 6.68
N ARG A 196 -26.72 0.06 5.73
CA ARG A 196 -26.78 -0.27 4.32
C ARG A 196 -25.42 -0.75 3.82
N ALA A 197 -25.34 -2.00 3.41
CA ALA A 197 -24.14 -2.60 2.83
C ALA A 197 -23.62 -1.81 1.63
N VAL A 198 -22.29 -1.76 1.48
CA VAL A 198 -21.62 -1.14 0.34
C VAL A 198 -21.52 -2.16 -0.79
N ASN A 199 -22.40 -2.02 -1.77
CA ASN A 199 -22.38 -2.84 -2.98
C ASN A 199 -21.67 -2.06 -4.10
N ILE A 200 -20.63 -2.67 -4.67
CA ILE A 200 -19.90 -2.16 -5.83
C ILE A 200 -20.18 -3.07 -7.03
N ASP A 201 -20.18 -2.50 -8.23
CA ASP A 201 -20.26 -3.24 -9.47
C ASP A 201 -18.85 -3.76 -9.85
N PRO A 202 -18.69 -5.08 -10.01
CA PRO A 202 -17.37 -5.66 -10.24
C PRO A 202 -16.68 -5.17 -11.52
N PHE A 203 -17.40 -4.65 -12.52
CA PHE A 203 -16.83 -4.25 -13.82
C PHE A 203 -16.70 -2.73 -13.99
N SER A 204 -17.54 -1.92 -13.36
CA SER A 204 -17.43 -0.46 -13.43
C SER A 204 -16.69 0.17 -12.26
N ASP A 205 -16.75 -0.45 -11.08
CA ASP A 205 -16.20 0.13 -9.86
C ASP A 205 -14.82 -0.40 -9.49
N VAL A 206 -14.42 -1.55 -10.07
CA VAL A 206 -13.10 -2.16 -9.87
C VAL A 206 -12.31 -2.03 -11.17
N VAL A 207 -11.32 -1.13 -11.16
CA VAL A 207 -10.47 -0.84 -12.31
C VAL A 207 -9.06 -1.32 -12.03
N PHE A 208 -8.57 -2.20 -12.90
CA PHE A 208 -7.19 -2.70 -12.84
C PHE A 208 -6.27 -1.78 -13.64
N GLY A 209 -5.08 -1.53 -13.10
CA GLY A 209 -4.13 -0.61 -13.70
C GLY A 209 -2.70 -0.84 -13.27
N HIS A 210 -1.84 0.02 -13.83
CA HIS A 210 -0.45 0.15 -13.48
C HIS A 210 -0.24 1.44 -12.69
N TRP A 211 0.50 1.36 -11.60
CA TRP A 211 0.95 2.46 -10.78
C TRP A 211 2.44 2.70 -11.04
N ASP A 212 2.75 3.86 -11.60
CA ASP A 212 4.12 4.30 -11.85
C ASP A 212 4.63 5.14 -10.65
N TRP A 213 5.75 4.71 -10.07
CA TRP A 213 6.36 5.36 -8.91
C TRP A 213 7.17 6.60 -9.25
N ASP A 214 7.56 6.78 -10.52
CA ASP A 214 8.30 7.94 -11.00
C ASP A 214 7.37 9.11 -11.35
N GLU A 215 6.08 8.81 -11.54
CA GLU A 215 5.04 9.79 -11.84
C GLU A 215 4.45 10.45 -10.56
N PRO A 216 4.02 11.71 -10.62
CA PRO A 216 3.25 12.32 -9.55
C PRO A 216 1.98 11.53 -9.25
N LYS A 217 1.59 11.44 -7.98
CA LYS A 217 0.44 10.64 -7.50
C LYS A 217 -0.88 10.86 -8.27
N GLY A 218 -1.12 12.07 -8.79
CA GLY A 218 -2.33 12.38 -9.56
C GLY A 218 -2.38 11.79 -10.98
N SER A 219 -1.23 11.39 -11.52
CA SER A 219 -1.06 10.77 -12.85
C SER A 219 -0.44 9.37 -12.79
N ALA A 220 0.01 8.91 -11.63
CA ALA A 220 0.69 7.63 -11.43
C ALA A 220 -0.16 6.41 -11.79
N PHE A 221 -1.50 6.48 -11.68
CA PHE A 221 -2.38 5.37 -12.03
C PHE A 221 -2.83 5.45 -13.49
N ALA A 222 -2.52 4.40 -14.26
CA ALA A 222 -2.99 4.19 -15.63
C ALA A 222 -3.81 2.88 -15.71
N ALA A 223 -5.06 2.97 -16.17
CA ALA A 223 -5.89 1.79 -16.35
C ALA A 223 -5.33 0.88 -17.47
N VAL A 224 -5.32 -0.43 -17.21
CA VAL A 224 -4.78 -1.43 -18.15
C VAL A 224 -5.94 -2.19 -18.80
N SER A 225 -5.90 -2.34 -20.12
CA SER A 225 -6.87 -3.16 -20.86
C SER A 225 -6.47 -4.63 -20.79
N LEU A 226 -7.32 -5.46 -20.18
CA LEU A 226 -7.12 -6.90 -20.02
C LEU A 226 -7.36 -7.73 -21.30
N SER A 227 -7.41 -7.06 -22.46
CA SER A 227 -7.66 -7.69 -23.76
C SER A 227 -6.41 -8.31 -24.39
N ALA A 228 -5.22 -7.95 -23.93
CA ALA A 228 -3.96 -8.46 -24.47
C ALA A 228 -3.48 -9.69 -23.67
N PRO A 229 -2.87 -10.69 -24.34
CA PRO A 229 -2.10 -11.71 -23.64
C PRO A 229 -1.01 -11.01 -22.82
N ASN A 230 -0.86 -11.38 -21.54
CA ASN A 230 0.08 -10.79 -20.57
C ASN A 230 -0.30 -9.42 -19.97
N ALA A 231 -1.47 -8.85 -20.28
CA ALA A 231 -1.94 -7.63 -19.62
C ALA A 231 -2.03 -7.78 -18.09
N ALA A 232 -2.29 -8.99 -17.58
CA ALA A 232 -2.33 -9.24 -16.14
C ALA A 232 -0.96 -9.02 -15.45
N ARG A 233 0.16 -9.21 -16.16
CA ARG A 233 1.52 -9.03 -15.61
C ARG A 233 1.91 -7.56 -15.44
N THR A 234 1.30 -6.66 -16.21
CA THR A 234 1.54 -5.22 -16.11
C THR A 234 0.64 -4.55 -15.06
N VAL A 235 -0.37 -5.27 -14.56
CA VAL A 235 -1.23 -4.79 -13.48
C VAL A 235 -0.52 -4.97 -12.15
N ASN A 236 -0.19 -3.85 -11.51
CA ASN A 236 0.33 -3.81 -10.13
C ASN A 236 -0.61 -3.04 -9.19
N ALA A 237 -1.73 -2.52 -9.68
CA ALA A 237 -2.62 -1.66 -8.92
C ALA A 237 -4.11 -1.90 -9.20
N VAL A 238 -4.94 -1.68 -8.18
CA VAL A 238 -6.40 -1.77 -8.25
C VAL A 238 -7.02 -0.49 -7.70
N GLN A 239 -7.84 0.18 -8.51
CA GLN A 239 -8.69 1.28 -8.08
C GLN A 239 -10.10 0.75 -7.78
N VAL A 240 -10.64 1.11 -6.62
CA VAL A 240 -12.01 0.77 -6.22
C VAL A 240 -12.81 2.04 -5.93
N ARG A 241 -14.02 2.14 -6.50
CA ARG A 241 -14.96 3.23 -6.29
C ARG A 241 -16.25 2.75 -5.62
N ALA A 242 -16.72 3.48 -4.62
CA ALA A 242 -18.00 3.21 -4.01
C ALA A 242 -18.77 4.50 -3.80
N GLY A 243 -20.11 4.42 -3.87
CA GLY A 243 -20.95 5.60 -3.83
C GLY A 243 -22.36 5.37 -3.31
N ARG A 244 -22.87 6.40 -2.66
CA ARG A 244 -24.28 6.63 -2.37
C ARG A 244 -24.73 7.78 -3.26
N GLU A 245 -25.21 7.44 -4.44
CA GLU A 245 -25.39 8.38 -5.55
C GLU A 245 -26.75 8.22 -6.20
N GLU A 246 -27.26 9.28 -6.81
CA GLU A 246 -28.52 9.24 -7.57
C GLU A 246 -28.41 8.28 -8.77
N SER A 247 -27.25 8.27 -9.44
CA SER A 247 -26.94 7.36 -10.55
C SER A 247 -27.02 5.88 -10.17
N ARG A 248 -26.73 5.55 -8.91
CA ARG A 248 -26.76 4.19 -8.35
C ARG A 248 -28.11 3.84 -7.70
N GLY A 249 -29.08 4.77 -7.74
CA GLY A 249 -30.39 4.58 -7.11
C GLY A 249 -30.36 4.48 -5.58
N ASN A 250 -29.27 4.93 -4.94
CA ASN A 250 -29.07 4.84 -3.50
C ASN A 250 -28.55 6.14 -2.85
N PRO A 251 -29.04 7.34 -3.24
CA PRO A 251 -28.51 8.60 -2.70
C PRO A 251 -28.74 8.74 -1.19
N LEU A 252 -28.01 9.65 -0.56
CA LEU A 252 -28.23 10.02 0.84
C LEU A 252 -29.42 10.94 0.99
N GLU A 253 -30.26 10.67 1.97
CA GLU A 253 -31.31 11.61 2.37
C GLU A 253 -30.68 12.80 3.10
N VAL A 254 -31.08 14.01 2.71
CA VAL A 254 -30.74 15.23 3.46
C VAL A 254 -31.85 15.56 4.45
N PHE A 255 -31.44 15.92 5.67
CA PHE A 255 -32.32 16.41 6.72
C PHE A 255 -32.68 17.88 6.45
N PHE A 256 -33.81 18.34 6.98
CA PHE A 256 -34.20 19.76 6.93
C PHE A 256 -34.21 20.36 5.50
N GLN A 257 -34.95 19.72 4.60
CA GLN A 257 -35.02 20.03 3.15
C GLN A 257 -35.25 21.52 2.83
N VAL A 258 -36.03 22.22 3.67
CA VAL A 258 -36.33 23.67 3.57
C VAL A 258 -35.05 24.52 3.50
N TRP A 259 -34.00 24.13 4.22
CA TRP A 259 -32.74 24.87 4.32
C TRP A 259 -31.68 24.44 3.29
N SER A 260 -31.97 23.39 2.51
CA SER A 260 -31.05 22.80 1.51
C SER A 260 -31.37 23.21 0.06
N GLY A 261 -32.18 24.25 -0.12
CA GLY A 261 -32.65 24.65 -1.45
C GLY A 261 -33.67 23.68 -2.06
N GLY A 262 -34.39 22.92 -1.23
CA GLY A 262 -35.42 21.97 -1.67
C GLY A 262 -34.90 20.61 -2.13
N LYS A 263 -33.59 20.35 -2.04
CA LYS A 263 -33.02 19.03 -2.34
C LYS A 263 -33.44 18.03 -1.28
N ARG A 264 -33.84 16.83 -1.72
CA ARG A 264 -34.21 15.71 -0.84
C ARG A 264 -33.08 14.71 -0.68
N THR A 265 -32.12 14.77 -1.59
CA THR A 265 -31.04 13.81 -1.73
C THR A 265 -29.72 14.52 -1.97
N ALA A 266 -28.63 13.85 -1.59
CA ALA A 266 -27.27 14.24 -1.89
C ALA A 266 -26.47 13.01 -2.31
N SER A 267 -25.56 13.19 -3.27
CA SER A 267 -24.67 12.13 -3.75
C SER A 267 -23.29 12.27 -3.10
N VAL A 268 -22.71 11.16 -2.67
CA VAL A 268 -21.36 11.10 -2.12
C VAL A 268 -20.68 9.80 -2.55
N SER A 269 -19.41 9.89 -2.94
CA SER A 269 -18.57 8.75 -3.29
C SER A 269 -17.21 8.85 -2.66
N ALA A 270 -16.51 7.72 -2.63
CA ALA A 270 -15.12 7.58 -2.22
C ALA A 270 -14.38 6.67 -3.21
N GLU A 271 -13.07 6.81 -3.24
CA GLU A 271 -12.18 6.04 -4.11
C GLU A 271 -10.92 5.68 -3.32
N ALA A 272 -10.39 4.49 -3.56
CA ALA A 272 -9.09 4.07 -3.07
C ALA A 272 -8.31 3.37 -4.18
N ILE A 273 -6.99 3.52 -4.17
CA ILE A 273 -6.08 2.78 -5.03
C ILE A 273 -5.12 2.03 -4.12
N ALA A 274 -4.96 0.73 -4.36
CA ALA A 274 -3.96 -0.08 -3.69
C ALA A 274 -3.02 -0.70 -4.72
N VAL A 275 -1.75 -0.75 -4.38
CA VAL A 275 -0.70 -1.43 -5.14
C VAL A 275 -0.39 -2.77 -4.50
N GLY A 276 -0.08 -3.78 -5.31
CA GLY A 276 0.23 -5.15 -4.93
C GLY A 276 1.09 -5.81 -6.00
N GLY A 277 1.03 -7.14 -6.15
CA GLY A 277 1.84 -7.85 -7.13
C GLY A 277 3.26 -8.09 -6.64
N ALA A 278 4.29 -7.70 -7.40
CA ALA A 278 5.68 -8.04 -7.09
C ALA A 278 6.34 -7.10 -6.05
N PRO A 279 7.36 -7.60 -5.32
CA PRO A 279 8.14 -6.79 -4.40
C PRO A 279 8.97 -5.74 -5.15
N CYS A 280 9.10 -4.56 -4.55
CA CYS A 280 9.96 -3.47 -4.99
C CYS A 280 11.29 -3.42 -4.25
N GLU A 281 11.45 -4.21 -3.20
CA GLU A 281 12.67 -4.33 -2.41
C GLU A 281 12.69 -5.72 -1.78
N ASP A 282 13.86 -6.36 -1.77
CA ASP A 282 14.05 -7.65 -1.11
C ASP A 282 15.52 -7.84 -0.69
N CYS A 283 15.75 -8.77 0.23
CA CYS A 283 17.04 -9.29 0.59
C CYS A 283 17.55 -10.27 -0.48
N SER A 284 18.57 -9.83 -1.20
CA SER A 284 19.10 -10.55 -2.36
C SER A 284 20.47 -11.17 -2.08
N VAL A 285 20.74 -12.28 -2.76
CA VAL A 285 22.07 -12.89 -2.87
C VAL A 285 22.82 -12.29 -4.08
N PRO A 286 24.16 -12.41 -4.20
CA PRO A 286 24.94 -11.67 -5.19
C PRO A 286 24.83 -12.23 -6.62
N LEU A 287 23.63 -12.62 -7.05
CA LEU A 287 23.29 -13.06 -8.39
C LEU A 287 22.25 -12.11 -9.01
N VAL A 288 22.16 -12.08 -10.33
CA VAL A 288 21.22 -11.24 -11.08
C VAL A 288 20.80 -11.92 -12.37
N PHE A 289 19.54 -11.73 -12.77
CA PHE A 289 19.04 -12.15 -14.08
C PHE A 289 18.78 -10.94 -14.98
N ALA A 290 18.89 -11.14 -16.29
CA ALA A 290 18.35 -10.19 -17.24
C ALA A 290 16.85 -10.47 -17.49
N ASP A 291 16.04 -9.42 -17.55
CA ASP A 291 14.63 -9.47 -17.91
C ASP A 291 14.36 -10.29 -19.18
N CYS A 292 15.17 -10.11 -20.22
CA CYS A 292 15.03 -10.79 -21.51
C CYS A 292 15.34 -12.29 -21.46
N GLN A 293 15.97 -12.79 -20.39
CA GLN A 293 16.30 -14.21 -20.23
C GLN A 293 15.17 -15.00 -19.60
N ILE A 294 14.42 -14.35 -18.70
CA ILE A 294 13.31 -14.96 -17.97
C ILE A 294 11.97 -14.74 -18.68
N MET A 295 11.88 -13.71 -19.54
CA MET A 295 10.72 -13.41 -20.38
C MET A 295 10.93 -13.94 -21.80
N VAL A 296 10.22 -15.02 -22.16
CA VAL A 296 10.19 -15.60 -23.52
C VAL A 296 8.80 -15.34 -24.13
N ASP A 297 8.76 -14.64 -25.27
CA ASP A 297 7.50 -14.25 -25.93
C ASP A 297 6.49 -13.55 -24.98
N ASP A 298 7.00 -12.64 -24.14
CA ASP A 298 6.26 -11.92 -23.08
C ASP A 298 5.66 -12.82 -21.98
N GLN A 299 6.03 -14.10 -21.97
CA GLN A 299 5.68 -15.05 -20.92
C GLN A 299 6.89 -15.38 -20.06
N LEU A 300 6.66 -15.51 -18.76
CA LEU A 300 7.70 -15.96 -17.85
C LEU A 300 7.92 -17.46 -18.08
N ASP A 301 9.15 -17.88 -18.38
CA ASP A 301 9.50 -19.29 -18.59
C ASP A 301 9.64 -20.01 -17.24
N CYS A 302 8.48 -20.30 -16.64
CA CYS A 302 8.39 -20.89 -15.32
C CYS A 302 8.94 -22.32 -15.30
N GLY A 303 9.84 -22.60 -14.36
CA GLY A 303 10.54 -23.89 -14.29
C GLY A 303 11.72 -24.02 -15.26
N GLN A 304 12.08 -22.95 -15.97
CA GLN A 304 13.31 -22.90 -16.75
C GLN A 304 14.50 -23.24 -15.86
N ARG A 305 15.36 -24.14 -16.37
CA ARG A 305 16.63 -24.48 -15.72
C ARG A 305 17.75 -23.73 -16.40
N LEU A 306 18.46 -22.93 -15.60
CA LEU A 306 19.64 -22.20 -16.01
C LEU A 306 20.85 -22.80 -15.31
N VAL A 307 21.99 -22.81 -16.00
CA VAL A 307 23.24 -23.34 -15.45
C VAL A 307 24.29 -22.25 -15.50
N PHE A 308 24.50 -21.58 -14.39
CA PHE A 308 25.52 -20.55 -14.30
C PHE A 308 26.91 -21.18 -14.28
N HIS A 309 27.72 -20.89 -15.29
CA HIS A 309 29.07 -21.43 -15.44
C HIS A 309 30.13 -20.35 -15.17
N ASN A 310 31.39 -20.75 -14.95
CA ASN A 310 32.49 -19.79 -14.79
C ASN A 310 32.98 -19.13 -16.10
N ASP A 311 32.31 -19.39 -17.21
CA ASP A 311 32.74 -19.02 -18.55
C ASP A 311 32.00 -17.78 -19.09
N THR A 312 32.24 -17.44 -20.35
CA THR A 312 31.63 -16.28 -21.02
C THR A 312 30.18 -16.52 -21.45
N VAL A 313 29.52 -17.58 -20.96
CA VAL A 313 28.09 -17.79 -21.18
C VAL A 313 27.37 -16.89 -20.19
N ASP A 314 27.03 -15.69 -20.65
CA ASP A 314 26.38 -14.63 -19.88
C ASP A 314 24.89 -14.96 -19.61
N ASN A 315 24.61 -16.07 -18.93
CA ASN A 315 23.24 -16.51 -18.63
C ASN A 315 22.73 -16.06 -17.25
N VAL A 316 23.62 -15.88 -16.28
CA VAL A 316 23.37 -15.29 -14.97
C VAL A 316 24.55 -14.38 -14.67
N GLY A 317 24.32 -13.24 -14.04
CA GLY A 317 25.38 -12.35 -13.60
C GLY A 317 25.68 -12.53 -12.12
N PHE A 318 26.94 -12.35 -11.73
CA PHE A 318 27.23 -11.90 -10.39
C PHE A 318 26.92 -10.42 -10.27
N THR A 319 26.51 -9.99 -9.09
CA THR A 319 26.30 -8.58 -8.79
C THR A 319 26.95 -8.18 -7.49
N ASN A 320 27.52 -6.99 -7.47
CA ASN A 320 27.86 -6.31 -6.25
C ASN A 320 26.61 -5.55 -5.81
N LEU A 321 25.90 -6.06 -4.81
CA LEU A 321 24.69 -5.45 -4.24
C LEU A 321 24.98 -4.15 -3.46
N LEU A 322 26.16 -3.55 -3.67
CA LEU A 322 26.56 -2.22 -3.23
C LEU A 322 26.12 -1.18 -4.26
N ASP A 323 25.27 -0.24 -3.85
CA ASP A 323 24.87 0.89 -4.69
C ASP A 323 26.08 1.71 -5.16
N GLY A 324 26.11 2.00 -6.46
CA GLY A 324 27.16 2.80 -7.09
C GLY A 324 28.51 2.12 -7.26
N VAL A 325 28.66 0.85 -6.87
CA VAL A 325 29.92 0.10 -7.00
C VAL A 325 29.91 -0.73 -8.28
N ARG A 326 30.87 -0.43 -9.17
CA ARG A 326 30.98 -1.09 -10.48
C ARG A 326 31.69 -2.43 -10.46
N SER A 327 32.62 -2.63 -9.54
CA SER A 327 33.45 -3.83 -9.52
C SER A 327 32.70 -4.99 -8.90
N VAL A 328 32.71 -6.12 -9.60
CA VAL A 328 32.23 -7.41 -9.10
C VAL A 328 33.45 -8.31 -8.91
N ASN A 329 33.73 -8.64 -7.66
CA ASN A 329 34.95 -9.32 -7.24
C ASN A 329 34.60 -10.43 -6.27
N THR A 330 35.37 -11.52 -6.31
CA THR A 330 35.19 -12.73 -5.49
C THR A 330 35.01 -12.42 -4.00
N HIS A 331 35.76 -11.47 -3.46
CA HIS A 331 35.69 -11.10 -2.04
C HIS A 331 34.30 -10.62 -1.62
N ASP A 332 33.75 -9.66 -2.35
CA ASP A 332 32.47 -9.02 -2.04
C ASP A 332 31.29 -10.00 -2.22
N ILE A 333 31.41 -10.94 -3.17
CA ILE A 333 30.46 -12.04 -3.37
C ILE A 333 30.42 -12.93 -2.13
N ILE A 334 31.59 -13.37 -1.65
CA ILE A 334 31.69 -14.24 -0.46
C ILE A 334 31.20 -13.50 0.77
N GLU A 335 31.61 -12.24 0.98
CA GLU A 335 31.16 -11.42 2.11
C GLU A 335 29.62 -11.31 2.14
N THR A 336 28.99 -11.11 0.98
CA THR A 336 27.52 -11.04 0.88
C THR A 336 26.87 -12.36 1.30
N LEU A 337 27.38 -13.50 0.81
CA LEU A 337 26.86 -14.84 1.15
C LEU A 337 27.10 -15.20 2.63
N GLU A 338 28.20 -14.74 3.23
CA GLU A 338 28.49 -14.90 4.65
C GLU A 338 27.57 -14.05 5.54
N SER A 339 27.14 -12.88 5.05
CA SER A 339 26.18 -11.99 5.71
C SER A 339 24.71 -12.36 5.48
N ASP A 340 24.44 -13.55 4.95
CA ASP A 340 23.16 -14.07 4.46
C ASP A 340 22.64 -13.37 3.21
N CYS A 341 22.29 -12.08 3.27
CA CYS A 341 21.78 -11.37 2.09
C CYS A 341 21.91 -9.86 2.26
N ARG A 342 21.66 -9.13 1.17
CA ARG A 342 21.71 -7.66 1.17
C ARG A 342 20.44 -7.06 0.58
N GLY A 343 19.90 -6.07 1.27
CA GLY A 343 18.73 -5.32 0.80
C GLY A 343 19.05 -4.51 -0.44
N VAL A 344 18.21 -4.66 -1.46
CA VAL A 344 18.26 -3.92 -2.73
C VAL A 344 16.84 -3.48 -3.06
N SER A 345 16.71 -2.34 -3.73
CA SER A 345 15.43 -1.79 -4.19
C SER A 345 15.39 -1.62 -5.70
N VAL A 346 14.20 -1.70 -6.30
CA VAL A 346 13.97 -1.29 -7.69
C VAL A 346 14.40 0.16 -7.86
N GLY A 347 15.15 0.44 -8.93
CA GLY A 347 15.77 1.73 -9.20
C GLY A 347 17.23 1.86 -8.72
N ASP A 348 17.70 0.97 -7.85
CA ASP A 348 19.12 0.93 -7.47
C ASP A 348 19.99 0.59 -8.69
N ILE A 349 21.18 1.18 -8.75
CA ILE A 349 22.15 0.89 -9.81
C ILE A 349 23.25 -0.01 -9.26
N VAL A 350 23.21 -1.28 -9.67
CA VAL A 350 24.13 -2.32 -9.20
C VAL A 350 25.20 -2.65 -10.24
N GLY A 351 26.41 -2.95 -9.77
CA GLY A 351 27.48 -3.45 -10.63
C GLY A 351 27.27 -4.92 -10.96
N VAL A 352 27.23 -5.27 -12.24
CA VAL A 352 27.08 -6.65 -12.71
C VAL A 352 28.34 -7.14 -13.43
N GLY A 353 28.66 -8.40 -13.23
CA GLY A 353 29.80 -9.10 -13.82
C GLY A 353 29.40 -10.50 -14.26
N ASN A 354 30.13 -11.03 -15.22
CA ASN A 354 29.91 -12.38 -15.73
C ASN A 354 30.38 -13.47 -14.75
N GLY A 355 30.33 -14.73 -15.19
CA GLY A 355 30.71 -15.92 -14.42
C GLY A 355 32.18 -16.02 -14.01
N ASN A 356 33.09 -15.14 -14.47
CA ASN A 356 34.53 -15.27 -14.24
C ASN A 356 34.96 -15.34 -12.75
N ASN A 357 34.11 -14.86 -11.84
CA ASN A 357 34.36 -14.93 -10.40
C ASN A 357 33.99 -16.28 -9.77
N LEU A 358 33.33 -17.20 -10.51
CA LEU A 358 32.91 -18.49 -10.00
C LEU A 358 34.13 -19.43 -9.87
N ASN A 359 34.58 -19.63 -8.63
CA ASN A 359 35.74 -20.44 -8.28
C ASN A 359 35.43 -21.32 -7.05
N ASN A 360 36.38 -22.15 -6.62
CA ASN A 360 36.23 -23.05 -5.47
C ASN A 360 35.70 -22.35 -4.20
N HIS A 361 36.16 -21.14 -3.91
CA HIS A 361 35.76 -20.41 -2.70
C HIS A 361 34.34 -19.88 -2.81
N VAL A 362 33.92 -19.42 -3.99
CA VAL A 362 32.54 -18.97 -4.21
C VAL A 362 31.58 -20.15 -4.18
N VAL A 363 31.96 -21.28 -4.81
CA VAL A 363 31.17 -22.52 -4.73
C VAL A 363 30.97 -22.95 -3.28
N GLN A 364 32.06 -23.00 -2.49
CA GLN A 364 31.96 -23.33 -1.08
C GLN A 364 31.08 -22.33 -0.31
N ALA A 365 31.20 -21.03 -0.59
CA ALA A 365 30.36 -20.02 0.04
C ALA A 365 28.86 -20.19 -0.29
N PHE A 366 28.51 -20.63 -1.51
CA PHE A 366 27.14 -20.98 -1.86
C PHE A 366 26.65 -22.24 -1.16
N GLU A 367 27.47 -23.30 -1.11
CA GLU A 367 27.15 -24.52 -0.36
C GLU A 367 26.86 -24.19 1.11
N ASP A 368 27.78 -23.45 1.75
CA ASP A 368 27.64 -23.03 3.15
C ASP A 368 26.41 -22.12 3.35
N PHE A 369 26.09 -21.24 2.39
CA PHE A 369 24.90 -20.39 2.43
C PHE A 369 23.62 -21.22 2.33
N ILE A 370 23.56 -22.20 1.41
CA ILE A 370 22.40 -23.07 1.22
C ILE A 370 22.16 -23.91 2.48
N ASP A 371 23.22 -24.41 3.12
CA ASP A 371 23.11 -25.16 4.37
C ASP A 371 22.56 -24.32 5.53
N ARG A 372 22.82 -23.01 5.54
CA ARG A 372 22.31 -22.09 6.57
C ARG A 372 20.89 -21.59 6.30
N ASN A 373 20.61 -21.19 5.06
CA ASN A 373 19.43 -20.39 4.71
C ASN A 373 18.43 -21.13 3.81
N GLY A 374 18.81 -22.31 3.31
CA GLY A 374 18.07 -23.04 2.30
C GLY A 374 18.43 -22.63 0.87
N ALA A 375 17.96 -23.43 -0.09
CA ALA A 375 18.29 -23.28 -1.50
C ALA A 375 17.45 -22.22 -2.24
N ARG A 376 16.40 -21.70 -1.62
CA ARG A 376 15.50 -20.73 -2.25
C ARG A 376 15.99 -19.32 -1.99
N VAL A 377 16.14 -18.56 -3.07
CA VAL A 377 16.64 -17.19 -3.02
C VAL A 377 15.84 -16.31 -3.97
N THR A 378 15.76 -15.02 -3.62
CA THR A 378 15.27 -13.97 -4.51
C THR A 378 16.45 -13.12 -4.92
N VAL A 379 16.47 -12.69 -6.18
CA VAL A 379 17.52 -11.86 -6.74
C VAL A 379 16.96 -10.73 -7.56
N PRO A 380 17.72 -9.63 -7.73
CA PRO A 380 17.35 -8.58 -8.65
C PRO A 380 17.27 -9.09 -10.09
N VAL A 381 16.33 -8.53 -10.83
CA VAL A 381 16.24 -8.56 -12.29
C VAL A 381 16.72 -7.22 -12.80
N VAL A 382 17.56 -7.24 -13.84
CA VAL A 382 18.06 -6.04 -14.51
C VAL A 382 17.67 -6.04 -15.98
N SER A 383 17.70 -4.87 -16.61
CA SER A 383 17.43 -4.72 -18.05
C SER A 383 18.69 -4.25 -18.78
N PRO A 384 19.59 -5.18 -19.18
CA PRO A 384 20.85 -4.83 -19.81
C PRO A 384 20.64 -4.27 -21.23
N PRO A 385 21.42 -3.26 -21.64
CA PRO A 385 21.28 -2.66 -22.96
C PRO A 385 21.69 -3.66 -24.06
N GLY A 386 20.84 -3.78 -25.09
CA GLY A 386 21.10 -4.66 -26.23
C GLY A 386 20.30 -5.98 -26.24
N GLY A 387 19.49 -6.24 -25.21
CA GLY A 387 18.62 -7.40 -25.15
C GLY A 387 19.39 -8.72 -25.02
N CYS A 388 18.81 -9.80 -25.53
CA CYS A 388 19.34 -11.15 -25.36
C CYS A 388 20.18 -11.63 -26.57
N PRO A 389 21.32 -12.34 -26.36
CA PRO A 389 21.86 -12.77 -25.07
C PRO A 389 22.42 -11.60 -24.25
N ALA A 390 21.98 -11.54 -22.99
CA ALA A 390 22.38 -10.48 -22.07
C ALA A 390 23.90 -10.48 -21.88
N LYS A 391 24.48 -9.32 -21.64
CA LYS A 391 25.90 -9.19 -21.29
C LYS A 391 26.03 -8.59 -19.91
N PHE A 392 26.53 -9.36 -18.96
CA PHE A 392 26.72 -8.91 -17.59
C PHE A 392 28.04 -8.17 -17.44
N ASN A 393 28.02 -6.88 -17.77
CA ASN A 393 29.15 -5.99 -17.54
C ASN A 393 28.68 -4.55 -17.25
N GLY A 394 29.22 -3.97 -16.18
CA GLY A 394 29.05 -2.56 -15.87
C GLY A 394 27.90 -2.32 -14.90
N MET A 395 27.32 -1.14 -14.96
CA MET A 395 26.25 -0.71 -14.04
C MET A 395 24.90 -0.98 -14.69
N GLN A 396 23.98 -1.60 -13.96
CA GLN A 396 22.63 -1.89 -14.44
C GLN A 396 21.56 -1.47 -13.42
N PRO A 397 20.43 -0.90 -13.88
CA PRO A 397 19.31 -0.61 -13.01
C PRO A 397 18.56 -1.90 -12.65
N VAL A 398 18.19 -2.02 -11.37
CA VAL A 398 17.28 -3.07 -10.91
C VAL A 398 15.86 -2.69 -11.33
N VAL A 399 15.19 -3.57 -12.07
CA VAL A 399 13.83 -3.38 -12.58
C VAL A 399 12.78 -4.20 -11.82
N GLY A 400 13.21 -5.22 -11.07
CA GLY A 400 12.32 -6.06 -10.29
C GLY A 400 13.07 -7.19 -9.60
N PHE A 401 12.33 -8.21 -9.16
CA PHE A 401 12.88 -9.35 -8.44
C PHE A 401 12.26 -10.65 -8.94
N ALA A 402 13.08 -11.69 -8.99
CA ALA A 402 12.67 -13.05 -9.35
C ALA A 402 13.22 -14.05 -8.34
N SER A 403 12.41 -15.05 -8.01
CA SER A 403 12.77 -16.11 -7.08
C SER A 403 13.16 -17.38 -7.84
N PHE A 404 14.16 -18.07 -7.34
CA PHE A 404 14.60 -19.35 -7.88
C PHE A 404 15.08 -20.27 -6.77
N THR A 405 15.18 -21.55 -7.11
CA THR A 405 15.77 -22.57 -6.25
C THR A 405 17.11 -23.02 -6.83
N ILE A 406 18.15 -22.98 -6.02
CA ILE A 406 19.45 -23.57 -6.34
C ILE A 406 19.31 -25.09 -6.23
N THR A 407 19.34 -25.77 -7.37
CA THR A 407 19.15 -27.23 -7.44
C THR A 407 20.44 -28.00 -7.19
N GLU A 408 21.57 -27.45 -7.61
CA GLU A 408 22.87 -28.09 -7.50
C GLU A 408 23.98 -27.02 -7.55
N VAL A 409 25.02 -27.20 -6.73
CA VAL A 409 26.27 -26.44 -6.83
C VAL A 409 27.37 -27.43 -7.18
N VAL A 410 28.04 -27.20 -8.31
CA VAL A 410 29.04 -28.10 -8.87
C VAL A 410 30.41 -27.50 -8.63
N GLY A 411 31.26 -28.27 -7.92
CA GLY A 411 32.65 -27.94 -7.65
C GLY A 411 33.61 -28.19 -8.83
N PRO A 412 34.93 -28.21 -8.57
CA PRO A 412 35.93 -28.41 -9.61
C PRO A 412 35.80 -29.78 -10.31
N PRO A 413 36.16 -29.87 -11.60
CA PRO A 413 36.88 -28.87 -12.40
C PRO A 413 35.99 -27.85 -13.15
N ASN A 414 34.67 -28.03 -13.22
CA ASN A 414 33.79 -27.33 -14.17
C ASN A 414 32.80 -26.37 -13.49
N HIS A 415 33.22 -25.67 -12.44
CA HIS A 415 32.37 -24.90 -11.51
C HIS A 415 31.05 -24.40 -12.12
N ALA A 416 29.92 -24.82 -11.55
CA ALA A 416 28.60 -24.43 -12.04
C ALA A 416 27.58 -24.31 -10.91
N ILE A 417 26.53 -23.51 -11.12
CA ILE A 417 25.37 -23.42 -10.23
C ILE A 417 24.12 -23.66 -11.06
N HIS A 418 23.41 -24.75 -10.77
CA HIS A 418 22.18 -25.11 -11.45
C HIS A 418 21.01 -24.50 -10.70
N ILE A 419 20.19 -23.72 -11.38
CA ILE A 419 19.07 -22.99 -10.80
C ILE A 419 17.80 -23.23 -11.59
N GLN A 420 16.67 -23.20 -10.88
CA GLN A 420 15.35 -23.35 -11.47
C GLN A 420 14.48 -22.15 -11.08
N LEU A 421 13.92 -21.45 -12.07
CA LEU A 421 13.05 -20.29 -11.85
C LEU A 421 11.70 -20.72 -11.26
N ASP A 422 11.26 -20.06 -10.19
CA ASP A 422 10.02 -20.37 -9.48
C ASP A 422 9.03 -19.19 -9.52
N CYS A 423 7.96 -19.31 -10.30
CA CYS A 423 6.99 -18.22 -10.54
C CYS A 423 5.81 -18.15 -9.56
N GLU A 424 5.66 -19.14 -8.69
CA GLU A 424 4.54 -19.19 -7.74
C GLU A 424 5.01 -18.83 -6.32
N GLN A 425 6.19 -18.21 -6.21
CA GLN A 425 6.75 -17.88 -4.90
C GLN A 425 6.15 -16.61 -4.37
N THR A 426 5.79 -16.68 -3.09
CA THR A 426 5.39 -15.53 -2.30
C THR A 426 6.57 -15.16 -1.43
N ASP A 427 7.07 -13.93 -1.60
CA ASP A 427 8.04 -13.35 -0.69
C ASP A 427 7.31 -12.67 0.48
N ASP A 428 7.36 -13.33 1.63
CA ASP A 428 6.79 -12.86 2.89
C ASP A 428 7.71 -11.88 3.62
N ARG A 429 8.83 -11.43 3.04
CA ARG A 429 9.73 -10.47 3.69
C ARG A 429 9.19 -9.05 3.65
N PRO A 430 9.43 -8.26 4.71
CA PRO A 430 8.94 -6.89 4.77
C PRO A 430 9.54 -6.07 3.64
N GLY A 431 8.68 -5.53 2.78
CA GLY A 431 9.08 -4.69 1.65
C GLY A 431 7.85 -4.06 0.99
N ARG A 432 8.07 -2.97 0.26
CA ARG A 432 7.06 -2.35 -0.60
C ARG A 432 6.68 -3.29 -1.74
N ALA A 433 5.38 -3.44 -2.02
CA ALA A 433 4.87 -4.09 -3.24
C ALA A 433 4.47 -3.03 -4.28
N GLY A 434 4.14 -3.47 -5.49
CA GLY A 434 3.70 -2.59 -6.58
C GLY A 434 4.73 -2.38 -7.67
N CYS A 435 5.67 -3.31 -7.84
CA CYS A 435 6.64 -3.28 -8.95
C CYS A 435 6.29 -4.32 -10.02
N ASP A 436 7.05 -4.32 -11.11
CA ASP A 436 6.82 -5.23 -12.23
C ASP A 436 7.00 -6.69 -11.86
N TYR A 437 6.11 -7.54 -12.40
CA TYR A 437 6.02 -8.94 -12.02
C TYR A 437 6.97 -9.84 -12.83
N PHE A 438 8.00 -10.36 -12.15
CA PHE A 438 8.97 -11.32 -12.70
C PHE A 438 8.91 -12.70 -12.01
N GLY A 439 7.74 -13.10 -11.52
CA GLY A 439 7.51 -14.43 -10.92
C GLY A 439 7.47 -14.45 -9.40
N THR A 440 7.85 -13.38 -8.73
CA THR A 440 7.75 -13.28 -7.27
C THR A 440 6.56 -12.41 -6.88
N ARG A 441 5.71 -12.94 -6.01
CA ARG A 441 4.54 -12.23 -5.44
C ARG A 441 4.91 -11.65 -4.08
N SER A 442 4.34 -10.50 -3.75
CA SER A 442 4.43 -9.90 -2.41
C SER A 442 3.02 -9.79 -1.83
N PRO A 443 2.72 -10.44 -0.70
CA PRO A 443 1.37 -10.45 -0.12
C PRO A 443 1.07 -9.20 0.70
N ARG A 444 1.88 -8.15 0.57
CA ARG A 444 1.78 -6.89 1.32
C ARG A 444 1.35 -5.75 0.42
N PRO A 445 0.06 -5.67 0.08
CA PRO A 445 -0.44 -4.52 -0.66
C PRO A 445 -0.36 -3.26 0.20
N SER A 446 -0.31 -2.11 -0.46
CA SER A 446 -0.33 -0.82 0.23
C SER A 446 -1.26 0.17 -0.46
N LEU A 447 -1.88 1.05 0.33
CA LEU A 447 -2.70 2.13 -0.22
C LEU A 447 -1.80 3.24 -0.74
N VAL A 448 -2.10 3.69 -1.95
CA VAL A 448 -1.49 4.88 -2.54
C VAL A 448 -2.53 5.98 -2.54
N ARG A 449 -2.25 7.05 -1.79
CA ARG A 449 -3.13 8.22 -1.61
C ARG A 449 -2.44 9.48 -2.05
#